data_AF-A0AAF5CX87-F1
#
_entry.id   AF-A0AAF5CX87-F1
#
_cell.length_a   1.000
_cell.length_b   1.000
_cell.length_c   1.000
_cell.angle_alpha   90.00
_cell.angle_beta   90.00
_cell.angle_gamma   90.00
#
_symmetry.space_group_name_H-M   'P 1'
#
loop_
_entity.id
_entity.type
_entity.pdbx_description
1 polymer ?
#
loop_
_entity_poly.entity_id
_entity_poly.type
_entity_poly.pdbx_seq_one_letter_code
_entity_poly.pdbx_strand_id
1 'polypeptide(L)'
;MTVTSDAKSLLYNDEGTIRGGQTVEEFKAMMYGVQCHRRKIVEDLIAGKILDNDSFINIKQSLEFLNNNMKDKNEGFMAEMILSREGSNEKTFLINLKDEINGLQKDVKFLDECIKYIDDGKSYQDIDLTKLLAPCHPISEEKFNEELEECLKILENFVKESSDGKKPIFVTDWDGTMKDYCSQYATNLQPIYSAICMTQFAKLFTRITAVLTAGPLRGPGILDLTAIPLNEHILFSGSWGREWWINGNKVVHDDGISMEGFNALEQLNNKMQNLIHENADFSQFALVGSGIQRKVDRLTLGIQTVCNHVPEELSIRYQEAVKEKMNEIDPDKKVLIFDPSTELEVEVVVGNKGVVWNKGNGVAKIVEILHDTLEGPGNVLICGDTFSDLPMVQKVAVENNQVCFCF
;
A
#
# COMPACT_ATOMS: atom_id res chain seq x y z
N MET A 1 -15.92 -14.57 11.91
CA MET A 1 -15.38 -14.77 10.54
C MET A 1 -16.51 -14.60 9.55
N THR A 2 -16.60 -13.39 9.00
CA THR A 2 -17.55 -13.07 7.93
C THR A 2 -16.77 -13.14 6.62
N VAL A 3 -17.23 -13.96 5.68
CA VAL A 3 -16.65 -14.05 4.34
C VAL A 3 -17.54 -13.25 3.40
N THR A 4 -17.00 -12.18 2.81
CA THR A 4 -17.71 -11.38 1.80
C THR A 4 -17.02 -11.53 0.44
N SER A 5 -17.81 -11.80 -0.60
CA SER A 5 -17.35 -11.86 -1.98
C SER A 5 -17.36 -10.45 -2.57
N ASP A 6 -16.36 -9.63 -2.26
CA ASP A 6 -16.18 -8.34 -2.93
C ASP A 6 -15.36 -8.50 -4.21
N ALA A 7 -16.01 -9.09 -5.23
CA ALA A 7 -15.51 -9.16 -6.60
C ALA A 7 -15.89 -7.92 -7.43
N LYS A 8 -16.35 -6.83 -6.80
CA LYS A 8 -16.49 -5.55 -7.49
C LYS A 8 -15.10 -4.93 -7.60
N SER A 9 -14.44 -5.14 -8.73
CA SER A 9 -13.48 -4.16 -9.19
C SER A 9 -14.17 -2.80 -9.14
N LEU A 10 -13.55 -1.82 -8.49
CA LEU A 10 -13.88 -0.44 -8.76
C LEU A 10 -13.52 -0.22 -10.23
N LEU A 11 -14.48 -0.46 -11.12
CA LEU A 11 -14.48 0.04 -12.48
C LEU A 11 -14.52 1.56 -12.34
N TYR A 12 -13.35 2.17 -12.20
CA TYR A 12 -13.20 3.58 -12.49
C TYR A 12 -13.58 3.75 -13.95
N ASN A 13 -14.64 4.51 -14.20
CA ASN A 13 -15.17 4.71 -15.55
C ASN A 13 -14.04 5.17 -16.49
N ASP A 14 -13.63 4.28 -17.39
CA ASP A 14 -12.66 4.54 -18.48
C ASP A 14 -13.23 5.49 -19.56
N GLU A 15 -14.45 5.98 -19.40
CA GLU A 15 -15.13 6.82 -20.38
C GLU A 15 -15.06 8.30 -20.00
N GLY A 16 -13.88 8.86 -20.17
CA GLY A 16 -13.68 10.30 -20.12
C GLY A 16 -12.43 10.69 -20.90
N THR A 17 -12.62 11.23 -22.10
CA THR A 17 -11.61 12.03 -22.81
C THR A 17 -11.41 13.34 -22.03
N ILE A 18 -10.82 13.23 -20.85
CA ILE A 18 -10.62 14.30 -19.88
C ILE A 18 -9.19 14.79 -20.07
N ARG A 19 -8.99 16.11 -20.05
CA ARG A 19 -7.64 16.71 -20.00
C ARG A 19 -6.94 16.12 -18.78
N GLY A 20 -6.09 15.12 -19.02
CA GLY A 20 -5.66 14.18 -17.99
C GLY A 20 -5.06 14.90 -16.77
N GLY A 21 -5.39 14.40 -15.58
CA GLY A 21 -4.63 14.58 -14.34
C GLY A 21 -4.52 15.98 -13.73
N GLN A 22 -5.40 16.94 -14.03
CA GLN A 22 -5.32 18.27 -13.39
C GLN A 22 -6.08 18.35 -12.07
N THR A 23 -7.15 17.57 -11.90
CA THR A 23 -7.93 17.49 -10.65
C THR A 23 -7.55 16.27 -9.81
N VAL A 24 -7.95 16.28 -8.54
CA VAL A 24 -7.77 15.14 -7.60
C VAL A 24 -8.26 13.82 -8.21
N GLU A 25 -9.49 13.80 -8.74
CA GLU A 25 -10.11 12.57 -9.23
C GLU A 25 -9.51 12.12 -10.57
N GLU A 26 -9.16 13.05 -11.45
CA GLU A 26 -8.46 12.72 -12.70
C GLU A 26 -7.07 12.15 -12.42
N PHE A 27 -6.35 12.71 -11.43
CA PHE A 27 -5.04 12.21 -11.02
C PHE A 27 -5.16 10.79 -10.45
N LYS A 28 -6.10 10.55 -9.52
CA LYS A 28 -6.36 9.21 -8.97
C LYS A 28 -6.70 8.22 -10.07
N ALA A 29 -7.61 8.58 -10.98
CA ALA A 29 -8.03 7.72 -12.09
C ALA A 29 -6.83 7.35 -12.99
N MET A 30 -6.00 8.34 -13.35
CA MET A 30 -4.79 8.10 -14.14
C MET A 30 -3.83 7.16 -13.43
N MET A 31 -3.55 7.40 -12.14
CA MET A 31 -2.64 6.55 -11.36
C MET A 31 -3.17 5.12 -11.19
N TYR A 32 -4.48 4.93 -11.02
CA TYR A 32 -5.07 3.59 -11.02
C TYR A 32 -5.06 2.92 -12.39
N GLY A 33 -5.21 3.67 -13.48
CA GLY A 33 -4.98 3.18 -14.84
C GLY A 33 -3.55 2.66 -15.03
N VAL A 34 -2.55 3.42 -14.60
CA VAL A 34 -1.14 2.99 -14.55
C VAL A 34 -1.00 1.68 -13.77
N GLN A 35 -1.64 1.57 -12.61
CA GLN A 35 -1.54 0.36 -11.80
C GLN A 35 -2.17 -0.86 -12.44
N CYS A 36 -3.26 -0.69 -13.19
CA CYS A 36 -3.84 -1.76 -14.02
C CYS A 36 -2.86 -2.22 -15.11
N HIS A 37 -2.19 -1.30 -15.80
CA HIS A 37 -1.15 -1.61 -16.78
C HIS A 37 0.03 -2.35 -16.14
N ARG A 38 0.47 -1.93 -14.96
CA ARG A 38 1.53 -2.62 -14.20
C ARG A 38 1.16 -4.06 -13.89
N ARG A 39 -0.04 -4.31 -13.35
CA ARG A 39 -0.51 -5.68 -13.05
C ARG A 39 -0.51 -6.56 -14.29
N LYS A 40 -1.03 -6.06 -15.42
CA LYS A 40 -1.04 -6.80 -16.68
C LYS A 40 0.38 -7.16 -17.13
N ILE A 41 1.31 -6.22 -17.10
CA ILE A 41 2.72 -6.46 -17.47
C ILE A 41 3.37 -7.49 -16.54
N VAL A 42 3.13 -7.40 -15.23
CA VAL A 42 3.66 -8.38 -14.24
C VAL A 42 3.12 -9.79 -14.54
N GLU A 43 1.81 -9.93 -14.76
CA GLU A 43 1.20 -11.21 -15.13
C GLU A 43 1.79 -11.78 -16.42
N ASP A 44 1.95 -10.94 -17.45
CA ASP A 44 2.47 -11.38 -18.74
C ASP A 44 3.95 -11.80 -18.66
N LEU A 45 4.79 -11.03 -17.96
CA LEU A 45 6.21 -11.37 -17.77
C LEU A 45 6.38 -12.65 -16.93
N ILE A 46 5.62 -12.81 -15.84
CA ILE A 46 5.69 -14.04 -15.02
C ILE A 46 5.20 -15.26 -15.82
N ALA A 47 4.21 -15.10 -16.68
CA ALA A 47 3.69 -16.15 -17.55
C ALA A 47 4.58 -16.44 -18.78
N GLY A 48 5.66 -15.67 -19.01
CA GLY A 48 6.54 -15.81 -20.17
C GLY A 48 5.87 -15.40 -21.49
N LYS A 49 4.88 -14.51 -21.43
CA LYS A 49 4.21 -13.95 -22.61
C LYS A 49 4.99 -12.74 -23.15
N ILE A 50 4.63 -12.33 -24.37
CA ILE A 50 5.14 -11.11 -24.98
C ILE A 50 4.65 -9.90 -24.17
N LEU A 51 5.56 -8.96 -23.93
CA LEU A 51 5.28 -7.72 -23.21
C LEU A 51 4.21 -6.90 -23.93
N ASP A 52 3.21 -6.45 -23.18
CA ASP A 52 2.10 -5.66 -23.72
C ASP A 52 2.55 -4.23 -24.06
N ASN A 53 2.82 -3.98 -25.34
CA ASN A 53 3.31 -2.70 -25.83
C ASN A 53 2.38 -1.53 -25.49
N ASP A 54 1.06 -1.73 -25.55
CA ASP A 54 0.09 -0.68 -25.23
C ASP A 54 0.19 -0.28 -23.75
N SER A 55 0.25 -1.24 -22.83
CA SER A 55 0.47 -0.95 -21.41
C SER A 55 1.79 -0.23 -21.17
N PHE A 56 2.86 -0.60 -21.89
CA PHE A 56 4.13 0.08 -21.75
C PHE A 56 4.09 1.53 -22.25
N ILE A 57 3.44 1.78 -23.38
CA ILE A 57 3.25 3.13 -23.92
C ILE A 57 2.46 4.00 -22.93
N ASN A 58 1.38 3.46 -22.34
CA ASN A 58 0.58 4.18 -21.34
C ASN A 58 1.40 4.55 -20.10
N ILE A 59 2.28 3.65 -19.63
CA ILE A 59 3.22 3.94 -18.53
C ILE A 59 4.18 5.07 -18.90
N LYS A 60 4.79 5.05 -20.10
CA LYS A 60 5.69 6.12 -20.56
C LYS A 60 4.98 7.47 -20.67
N GLN A 61 3.78 7.47 -21.25
CA GLN A 61 2.96 8.68 -21.40
C GLN A 61 2.55 9.26 -20.05
N SER A 62 2.20 8.40 -19.08
CA SER A 62 1.89 8.83 -17.72
C SER A 62 3.11 9.46 -17.03
N LEU A 63 4.30 8.87 -17.19
CA LEU A 63 5.55 9.46 -16.69
C LEU A 63 5.84 10.82 -17.33
N GLU A 64 5.71 10.93 -18.65
CA GLU A 64 5.91 12.19 -19.35
C GLU A 64 4.91 13.25 -18.88
N PHE A 65 3.64 12.87 -18.72
CA PHE A 65 2.61 13.74 -18.18
C PHE A 65 2.98 14.25 -16.77
N LEU A 66 3.36 13.38 -15.83
CA LEU A 66 3.74 13.81 -14.48
C LEU A 66 4.93 14.77 -14.50
N ASN A 67 5.95 14.49 -15.32
CA ASN A 67 7.12 15.38 -15.43
C ASN A 67 6.75 16.76 -15.99
N ASN A 68 5.80 16.82 -16.93
CA ASN A 68 5.38 18.08 -17.54
C ASN A 68 4.47 18.93 -16.64
N ASN A 69 3.84 18.34 -15.62
CA ASN A 69 2.95 19.05 -14.69
C ASN A 69 3.60 19.42 -13.35
N MET A 70 4.91 19.19 -13.18
CA MET A 70 5.63 19.71 -12.03
C MET A 70 5.72 21.24 -12.10
N LYS A 71 5.51 21.92 -10.97
CA LYS A 71 5.32 23.37 -10.87
C LYS A 71 6.56 24.19 -11.29
N ASP A 72 7.76 23.72 -10.91
CA ASP A 72 9.05 24.24 -11.37
C ASP A 72 10.13 23.17 -11.11
N LYS A 73 11.14 23.06 -11.97
CA LYS A 73 12.29 22.17 -11.78
C LYS A 73 13.05 22.46 -10.48
N ASN A 74 12.92 23.67 -9.93
CA ASN A 74 13.56 24.07 -8.68
C ASN A 74 12.76 23.70 -7.43
N GLU A 75 11.44 23.51 -7.53
CA GLU A 75 10.57 23.12 -6.40
C GLU A 75 10.52 21.59 -6.22
N GLY A 76 11.40 20.85 -6.91
CA GLY A 76 11.49 19.40 -6.82
C GLY A 76 10.30 18.72 -7.51
N PHE A 77 9.71 17.75 -6.83
CA PHE A 77 8.64 16.91 -7.38
C PHE A 77 7.23 17.42 -7.07
N MET A 78 7.08 18.73 -6.80
CA MET A 78 5.80 19.31 -6.42
C MET A 78 4.92 19.60 -7.65
N ALA A 79 3.62 19.30 -7.55
CA ALA A 79 2.61 19.64 -8.56
C ALA A 79 1.39 20.28 -7.90
N GLU A 80 0.75 21.19 -8.65
CA GLU A 80 -0.53 21.78 -8.25
C GLU A 80 -1.68 20.97 -8.84
N MET A 81 -2.61 20.61 -7.96
CA MET A 81 -3.84 19.93 -8.32
C MET A 81 -5.02 20.87 -8.10
N ILE A 82 -5.93 20.92 -9.07
CA ILE A 82 -7.13 21.76 -9.06
C ILE A 82 -8.19 21.08 -8.17
N LEU A 83 -8.66 21.81 -7.16
CA LEU A 83 -9.76 21.40 -6.28
C LEU A 83 -11.11 21.82 -6.85
N SER A 84 -11.21 23.08 -7.29
CA SER A 84 -12.40 23.63 -7.91
C SER A 84 -12.05 24.75 -8.87
N ARG A 85 -12.94 24.93 -9.85
CA ARG A 85 -12.92 26.08 -10.77
C ARG A 85 -14.08 27.00 -10.39
N GLU A 86 -13.78 28.08 -9.68
CA GLU A 86 -14.75 29.11 -9.31
C GLU A 86 -14.54 30.35 -10.18
N GLY A 87 -15.34 30.46 -11.26
CA GLY A 87 -15.22 31.55 -12.21
C GLY A 87 -13.88 31.52 -12.96
N SER A 88 -13.08 32.58 -12.80
CA SER A 88 -11.74 32.69 -13.41
C SER A 88 -10.59 32.28 -12.48
N ASN A 89 -10.88 31.95 -11.21
CA ASN A 89 -9.86 31.56 -10.24
C ASN A 89 -9.94 30.05 -9.99
N GLU A 90 -8.79 29.38 -10.10
CA GLU A 90 -8.65 27.97 -9.73
C GLU A 90 -8.18 27.89 -8.29
N LYS A 91 -8.89 27.11 -7.47
CA LYS A 91 -8.41 26.76 -6.14
C LYS A 91 -7.54 25.52 -6.28
N THR A 92 -6.28 25.61 -5.88
CA THR A 92 -5.31 24.52 -6.02
C THR A 92 -4.80 24.05 -4.67
N PHE A 93 -4.23 22.84 -4.64
CA PHE A 93 -3.42 22.35 -3.54
C PHE A 93 -2.16 21.66 -4.07
N LEU A 94 -1.13 21.63 -3.24
CA LEU A 94 0.17 21.07 -3.60
C LEU A 94 0.26 19.60 -3.18
N ILE A 95 0.72 18.77 -4.11
CA ILE A 95 1.10 17.37 -3.86
C ILE A 95 2.56 17.14 -4.23
N ASN A 96 3.18 16.20 -3.54
CA ASN A 96 4.52 15.72 -3.86
C ASN A 96 4.39 14.43 -4.69
N LEU A 97 4.91 14.44 -5.91
CA LEU A 97 4.86 13.34 -6.88
C LEU A 97 6.15 12.49 -6.92
N LYS A 98 7.05 12.70 -5.95
CA LYS A 98 8.41 12.12 -5.97
C LYS A 98 8.37 10.60 -6.13
N ASP A 99 7.52 9.94 -5.36
CA ASP A 99 7.46 8.49 -5.32
C ASP A 99 6.85 7.92 -6.61
N GLU A 100 5.75 8.51 -7.09
CA GLU A 100 5.09 8.13 -8.33
C GLU A 100 6.04 8.26 -9.53
N ILE A 101 6.72 9.42 -9.64
CA ILE A 101 7.67 9.68 -10.73
C ILE A 101 8.86 8.73 -10.64
N ASN A 102 9.46 8.54 -9.46
CA ASN A 102 10.60 7.65 -9.30
C ASN A 102 10.23 6.19 -9.61
N GLY A 103 9.06 5.72 -9.14
CA GLY A 103 8.55 4.38 -9.43
C GLY A 103 8.36 4.16 -10.93
N LEU A 104 7.74 5.13 -11.62
CA LEU A 104 7.56 5.08 -13.08
C LEU A 104 8.89 5.16 -13.83
N GLN A 105 9.86 5.96 -13.38
CA GLN A 105 11.19 6.01 -13.99
C GLN A 105 11.93 4.67 -13.87
N LYS A 106 11.86 4.03 -12.69
CA LYS A 106 12.43 2.69 -12.46
C LYS A 106 11.75 1.66 -13.38
N ASP A 107 10.42 1.69 -13.49
CA ASP A 107 9.66 0.81 -14.38
C ASP A 107 10.04 1.00 -15.84
N VAL A 108 10.10 2.25 -16.33
CA VAL A 108 10.44 2.52 -17.74
C VAL A 108 11.83 1.99 -18.08
N LYS A 109 12.82 2.25 -17.22
CA LYS A 109 14.18 1.72 -17.39
C LYS A 109 14.19 0.18 -17.38
N PHE A 110 13.47 -0.44 -16.45
CA PHE A 110 13.42 -1.89 -16.33
C PHE A 110 12.77 -2.54 -17.56
N LEU A 111 11.66 -1.98 -18.05
CA LEU A 111 10.95 -2.50 -19.21
C LEU A 111 11.72 -2.27 -20.51
N ASP A 112 12.43 -1.14 -20.66
CA ASP A 112 13.33 -0.92 -21.79
C ASP A 112 14.46 -1.97 -21.81
N GLU A 113 15.01 -2.37 -20.66
CA GLU A 113 15.97 -3.48 -20.58
C GLU A 113 15.32 -4.84 -20.85
N CYS A 114 14.10 -5.08 -20.37
CA CYS A 114 13.35 -6.31 -20.68
C CYS A 114 13.20 -6.51 -22.18
N ILE A 115 12.81 -5.47 -22.92
CA ILE A 115 12.66 -5.53 -24.38
C ILE A 115 13.99 -5.90 -25.03
N LYS A 116 15.11 -5.25 -24.64
CA LYS A 116 16.44 -5.57 -25.19
C LYS A 116 16.83 -7.02 -24.94
N TYR A 117 16.61 -7.55 -23.73
CA TYR A 117 16.93 -8.94 -23.40
C TYR A 117 16.06 -9.93 -24.19
N ILE A 118 14.77 -9.66 -24.29
CA ILE A 118 13.83 -10.51 -25.05
C ILE A 118 14.19 -10.52 -26.54
N ASP A 119 14.50 -9.36 -27.13
CA ASP A 119 14.93 -9.24 -28.53
C ASP A 119 16.25 -9.99 -28.80
N ASP A 120 17.15 -10.04 -27.80
CA ASP A 120 18.38 -10.83 -27.81
C ASP A 120 18.16 -12.34 -27.56
N GLY A 121 16.92 -12.78 -27.30
CA GLY A 121 16.59 -14.16 -26.95
C GLY A 121 17.00 -14.59 -25.54
N LYS A 122 17.24 -13.64 -24.63
CA LYS A 122 17.57 -13.86 -23.21
C LYS A 122 16.33 -13.73 -22.32
N SER A 123 16.43 -14.20 -21.08
CA SER A 123 15.36 -14.04 -20.10
C SER A 123 15.43 -12.65 -19.45
N TYR A 124 14.28 -12.05 -19.11
CA TYR A 124 14.28 -10.84 -18.26
C TYR A 124 14.87 -11.11 -16.87
N GLN A 125 14.92 -12.37 -16.43
CA GLN A 125 15.56 -12.76 -15.17
C GLN A 125 17.08 -12.57 -15.20
N ASP A 126 17.69 -12.45 -16.38
CA ASP A 126 19.12 -12.21 -16.54
C ASP A 126 19.49 -10.72 -16.42
N ILE A 127 18.50 -9.84 -16.22
CA ILE A 127 18.73 -8.40 -16.05
C ILE A 127 19.43 -8.13 -14.71
N ASP A 128 20.54 -7.42 -14.78
CA ASP A 128 21.26 -6.92 -13.62
C ASP A 128 20.52 -5.73 -12.98
N LEU A 129 19.59 -6.05 -12.06
CA LEU A 129 18.81 -5.06 -11.33
C LEU A 129 19.68 -4.13 -10.45
N THR A 130 20.87 -4.56 -10.01
CA THR A 130 21.78 -3.73 -9.22
C THR A 130 22.17 -2.47 -9.98
N LYS A 131 22.44 -2.58 -11.29
CA LYS A 131 22.73 -1.40 -12.15
C LYS A 131 21.57 -0.41 -12.25
N LEU A 132 20.34 -0.89 -12.08
CA LEU A 132 19.14 -0.06 -12.17
C LEU A 132 18.80 0.59 -10.83
N LEU A 133 19.04 -0.11 -9.71
CA LEU A 133 18.60 0.28 -8.37
C LEU A 133 19.70 0.96 -7.54
N ALA A 134 20.97 0.56 -7.66
CA ALA A 134 22.06 1.14 -6.88
C ALA A 134 22.16 2.68 -7.02
N PRO A 135 22.00 3.28 -8.23
CA PRO A 135 22.05 4.73 -8.38
C PRO A 135 20.91 5.49 -7.69
N CYS A 136 19.86 4.78 -7.24
CA CYS A 136 18.73 5.36 -6.53
C CYS A 136 18.92 5.36 -5.00
N HIS A 137 20.01 4.79 -4.48
CA HIS A 137 20.25 4.69 -3.05
C HIS A 137 20.55 6.07 -2.44
N PRO A 138 19.95 6.45 -1.29
CA PRO A 138 20.06 7.81 -0.75
C PRO A 138 21.45 8.20 -0.25
N ILE A 139 22.33 7.23 0.03
CA ILE A 139 23.69 7.48 0.54
C ILE A 139 24.72 7.42 -0.59
N SER A 140 24.89 6.24 -1.20
CA SER A 140 25.78 6.00 -2.34
C SER A 140 25.54 4.60 -2.92
N GLU A 141 26.03 4.36 -4.15
CA GLU A 141 26.08 3.02 -4.77
C GLU A 141 26.98 2.04 -4.00
N GLU A 142 28.05 2.52 -3.36
CA GLU A 142 28.93 1.70 -2.53
C GLU A 142 28.17 1.16 -1.30
N LYS A 143 27.45 2.06 -0.61
CA LYS A 143 26.62 1.67 0.55
C LYS A 143 25.52 0.69 0.16
N PHE A 144 24.92 0.89 -1.02
CA PHE A 144 23.94 -0.06 -1.58
C PHE A 144 24.55 -1.46 -1.73
N ASN A 145 25.76 -1.57 -2.29
CA ASN A 145 26.41 -2.86 -2.50
C ASN A 145 26.77 -3.56 -1.17
N GLU A 146 27.22 -2.80 -0.16
CA GLU A 146 27.47 -3.34 1.18
C GLU A 146 26.19 -3.94 1.81
N GLU A 147 25.09 -3.19 1.78
CA GLU A 147 23.80 -3.63 2.34
C GLU A 147 23.20 -4.79 1.55
N LEU A 148 23.37 -4.79 0.21
CA LEU A 148 22.96 -5.89 -0.64
C LEU A 148 23.73 -7.18 -0.28
N GLU A 149 25.05 -7.11 -0.07
CA GLU A 149 25.83 -8.29 0.34
C GLU A 149 25.41 -8.84 1.70
N GLU A 150 25.07 -7.98 2.66
CA GLU A 150 24.57 -8.39 3.96
C GLU A 150 23.18 -9.04 3.84
N CYS A 151 22.28 -8.41 3.08
CA CYS A 151 20.95 -8.93 2.80
C CYS A 151 21.01 -10.31 2.11
N LEU A 152 21.88 -10.48 1.11
CA LEU A 152 22.09 -11.76 0.44
C LEU A 152 22.50 -12.87 1.41
N LYS A 153 23.40 -12.59 2.37
CA LYS A 153 23.79 -13.58 3.39
C LYS A 153 22.62 -13.98 4.29
N ILE A 154 21.74 -13.04 4.64
CA ILE A 154 20.53 -13.30 5.42
C ILE A 154 19.57 -14.19 4.61
N LEU A 155 19.33 -13.83 3.34
CA LEU A 155 18.44 -14.58 2.45
C LEU A 155 18.96 -15.99 2.15
N GLU A 156 20.26 -16.15 1.90
CA GLU A 156 20.91 -17.45 1.73
C GLU A 156 20.71 -18.36 2.95
N ASN A 157 20.81 -17.80 4.15
CA ASN A 157 20.55 -18.56 5.38
C ASN A 157 19.06 -18.89 5.54
N PHE A 158 18.18 -17.96 5.20
CA PHE A 158 16.73 -18.13 5.28
C PHE A 158 16.25 -19.29 4.39
N VAL A 159 16.72 -19.35 3.14
CA VAL A 159 16.27 -20.36 2.17
C VAL A 159 16.92 -21.73 2.35
N LYS A 160 17.85 -21.89 3.31
CA LYS A 160 18.43 -23.21 3.63
C LYS A 160 17.32 -24.16 4.06
N GLU A 161 17.42 -25.39 3.55
CA GLU A 161 16.50 -26.46 3.89
C GLU A 161 16.50 -26.70 5.40
N SER A 162 15.32 -26.65 5.99
CA SER A 162 15.11 -26.95 7.40
C SER A 162 14.97 -28.46 7.59
N SER A 163 15.20 -28.94 8.82
CA SER A 163 15.22 -30.38 9.10
C SER A 163 13.85 -31.08 8.94
N ASP A 164 12.76 -30.32 8.82
CA ASP A 164 11.43 -30.86 8.52
C ASP A 164 11.12 -30.93 7.01
N GLY A 165 12.05 -30.50 6.15
CA GLY A 165 11.93 -30.50 4.69
C GLY A 165 10.92 -29.47 4.15
N LYS A 166 10.38 -28.58 4.99
CA LYS A 166 9.44 -27.54 4.56
C LYS A 166 10.19 -26.28 4.13
N LYS A 167 9.68 -25.63 3.07
CA LYS A 167 10.09 -24.27 2.73
C LYS A 167 9.76 -23.32 3.89
N PRO A 168 10.57 -22.29 4.14
CA PRO A 168 10.37 -21.36 5.25
C PRO A 168 9.13 -20.45 5.10
N ILE A 169 8.82 -19.70 6.18
CA ILE A 169 7.76 -18.67 6.21
C ILE A 169 8.38 -17.30 6.05
N PHE A 170 7.82 -16.47 5.19
CA PHE A 170 8.16 -15.06 5.04
C PHE A 170 6.99 -14.17 5.47
N VAL A 171 7.25 -13.23 6.37
CA VAL A 171 6.27 -12.24 6.83
C VAL A 171 6.89 -10.86 6.63
N THR A 172 6.13 -9.92 6.09
CA THR A 172 6.64 -8.58 5.86
C THR A 172 5.58 -7.52 6.08
N ASP A 173 6.02 -6.36 6.56
CA ASP A 173 5.30 -5.11 6.35
C ASP A 173 5.40 -4.65 4.88
N TRP A 174 4.70 -3.57 4.52
CA TRP A 174 4.64 -3.02 3.18
C TRP A 174 5.28 -1.64 3.06
N ASP A 175 4.68 -0.64 3.72
CA ASP A 175 5.01 0.78 3.54
C ASP A 175 6.31 1.11 4.28
N GLY A 176 7.37 1.47 3.56
CA GLY A 176 8.72 1.65 4.11
C GLY A 176 9.57 0.37 4.12
N THR A 177 8.95 -0.79 3.92
CA THR A 177 9.61 -2.11 3.97
C THR A 177 9.79 -2.74 2.58
N MET A 178 8.68 -3.05 1.89
CA MET A 178 8.68 -3.63 0.54
C MET A 178 8.43 -2.57 -0.55
N LYS A 179 8.03 -1.37 -0.14
CA LYS A 179 7.73 -0.23 -0.99
C LYS A 179 8.21 1.05 -0.31
N ASP A 180 8.92 1.90 -1.05
CA ASP A 180 9.32 3.23 -0.59
C ASP A 180 8.11 4.02 -0.05
N TYR A 181 8.32 4.85 0.98
CA TYR A 181 7.28 5.73 1.50
C TYR A 181 6.74 6.69 0.42
N CYS A 182 5.42 6.77 0.31
CA CYS A 182 4.72 7.73 -0.54
C CYS A 182 4.12 8.86 0.31
N SER A 183 4.02 10.06 -0.26
CA SER A 183 3.42 11.21 0.44
C SER A 183 1.90 11.09 0.56
N GLN A 184 1.28 10.25 -0.29
CA GLN A 184 -0.16 10.04 -0.36
C GLN A 184 -0.42 8.54 -0.46
N TYR A 185 -1.14 7.98 0.51
CA TYR A 185 -1.46 6.55 0.51
C TYR A 185 -2.25 6.13 -0.74
N ALA A 186 -3.16 7.00 -1.19
CA ALA A 186 -4.03 6.73 -2.33
C ALA A 186 -3.27 6.45 -3.64
N THR A 187 -2.02 6.90 -3.76
CA THR A 187 -1.15 6.71 -4.92
C THR A 187 0.18 6.02 -4.56
N ASN A 188 0.23 5.31 -3.43
CA ASN A 188 1.38 4.50 -3.03
C ASN A 188 1.50 3.20 -3.85
N LEU A 189 1.77 3.36 -5.13
CA LEU A 189 1.66 2.30 -6.13
C LEU A 189 2.96 1.50 -6.28
N GLN A 190 2.85 0.17 -6.18
CA GLN A 190 4.00 -0.72 -6.30
C GLN A 190 4.58 -0.76 -7.73
N PRO A 191 5.91 -0.63 -7.92
CA PRO A 191 6.55 -0.76 -9.23
C PRO A 191 6.68 -2.22 -9.69
N ILE A 192 6.79 -2.43 -11.00
CA ILE A 192 6.76 -3.73 -11.71
C ILE A 192 7.89 -4.64 -11.26
N TYR A 193 9.13 -4.14 -11.24
CA TYR A 193 10.30 -4.95 -10.91
C TYR A 193 10.14 -5.60 -9.52
N SER A 194 9.65 -4.82 -8.54
CA SER A 194 9.45 -5.30 -7.17
C SER A 194 8.37 -6.37 -7.09
N ALA A 195 7.26 -6.20 -7.82
CA ALA A 195 6.18 -7.18 -7.85
C ALA A 195 6.63 -8.51 -8.45
N ILE A 196 7.42 -8.48 -9.54
CA ILE A 196 8.00 -9.69 -10.14
C ILE A 196 8.93 -10.38 -9.15
N CYS A 197 9.89 -9.67 -8.57
CA CYS A 197 10.86 -10.23 -7.63
C CYS A 197 10.17 -10.84 -6.41
N MET A 198 9.23 -10.13 -5.78
CA MET A 198 8.49 -10.64 -4.62
C MET A 198 7.68 -11.89 -4.98
N THR A 199 6.96 -11.88 -6.10
CA THR A 199 6.13 -13.01 -6.53
C THR A 199 6.98 -14.25 -6.80
N GLN A 200 8.09 -14.08 -7.52
CA GLN A 200 9.02 -15.18 -7.80
C GLN A 200 9.67 -15.70 -6.52
N PHE A 201 10.13 -14.81 -5.65
CA PHE A 201 10.75 -15.20 -4.37
C PHE A 201 9.77 -16.01 -3.51
N ALA A 202 8.55 -15.51 -3.32
CA ALA A 202 7.51 -16.19 -2.56
C ALA A 202 7.24 -17.60 -3.12
N LYS A 203 7.03 -17.71 -4.44
CA LYS A 203 6.78 -18.98 -5.15
C LYS A 203 7.93 -19.98 -5.00
N LEU A 204 9.16 -19.51 -5.18
CA LEU A 204 10.33 -20.38 -5.24
C LEU A 204 10.80 -20.82 -3.85
N PHE A 205 10.74 -19.93 -2.85
CA PHE A 205 11.45 -20.15 -1.59
C PHE A 205 10.56 -20.27 -0.36
N THR A 206 9.27 -19.97 -0.43
CA THR A 206 8.41 -19.94 0.77
C THR A 206 7.25 -20.90 0.67
N ARG A 207 6.77 -21.37 1.82
CA ARG A 207 5.46 -22.05 1.92
C ARG A 207 4.33 -21.09 2.27
N ILE A 208 4.64 -20.03 3.02
CA ILE A 208 3.74 -18.95 3.37
C ILE A 208 4.51 -17.65 3.13
N THR A 209 3.94 -16.75 2.33
CA THR A 209 4.33 -15.34 2.29
C THR A 209 3.14 -14.49 2.70
N ALA A 210 3.29 -13.71 3.76
CA ALA A 210 2.23 -12.89 4.33
C ALA A 210 2.65 -11.41 4.40
N VAL A 211 1.82 -10.53 3.86
CA VAL A 211 2.00 -9.09 3.88
C VAL A 211 1.01 -8.48 4.87
N LEU A 212 1.53 -7.73 5.85
CA LEU A 212 0.72 -7.04 6.85
C LEU A 212 0.78 -5.54 6.65
N THR A 213 -0.36 -4.93 6.33
CA THR A 213 -0.44 -3.48 6.13
C THR A 213 -1.30 -2.80 7.21
N ALA A 214 -1.02 -1.52 7.44
CA ALA A 214 -1.82 -0.71 8.34
C ALA A 214 -3.19 -0.33 7.73
N GLY A 215 -3.19 0.01 6.44
CA GLY A 215 -4.36 0.41 5.67
C GLY A 215 -5.33 -0.74 5.37
N PRO A 216 -6.45 -0.46 4.67
CA PRO A 216 -7.45 -1.46 4.35
C PRO A 216 -7.04 -2.36 3.18
N LEU A 217 -7.81 -3.42 2.92
CA LEU A 217 -7.60 -4.26 1.72
C LEU A 217 -7.99 -3.55 0.41
N ARG A 218 -9.08 -2.77 0.40
CA ARG A 218 -9.61 -2.07 -0.78
C ARG A 218 -10.19 -0.70 -0.42
N GLY A 219 -10.31 0.17 -1.42
CA GLY A 219 -11.14 1.37 -1.42
C GLY A 219 -10.55 2.70 -0.90
N PRO A 220 -9.32 3.11 -1.26
CA PRO A 220 -8.21 2.34 -1.82
C PRO A 220 -7.51 1.55 -0.71
N GLY A 221 -6.97 0.38 -1.05
CA GLY A 221 -6.21 -0.44 -0.11
C GLY A 221 -5.11 -1.23 -0.80
N ILE A 222 -4.39 -2.07 -0.05
CA ILE A 222 -3.21 -2.78 -0.57
C ILE A 222 -3.49 -3.58 -1.85
N LEU A 223 -4.70 -4.13 -2.02
CA LEU A 223 -5.07 -4.89 -3.23
C LEU A 223 -5.25 -4.00 -4.46
N ASP A 224 -5.54 -2.72 -4.27
CA ASP A 224 -5.65 -1.74 -5.34
C ASP A 224 -4.27 -1.16 -5.70
N LEU A 225 -3.37 -1.07 -4.70
CA LEU A 225 -2.05 -0.45 -4.78
C LEU A 225 -0.92 -1.41 -5.22
N THR A 226 -1.09 -2.72 -5.02
CA THR A 226 -0.09 -3.74 -5.44
C THR A 226 -0.14 -4.02 -6.94
N ALA A 227 1.03 -4.34 -7.52
CA ALA A 227 1.17 -4.83 -8.89
C ALA A 227 1.28 -6.37 -8.94
N ILE A 228 1.30 -7.03 -7.78
CA ILE A 228 1.38 -8.49 -7.64
C ILE A 228 0.05 -9.12 -8.05
N PRO A 229 0.07 -10.21 -8.86
CA PRO A 229 -1.13 -10.98 -9.16
C PRO A 229 -1.79 -11.54 -7.89
N LEU A 230 -3.10 -11.34 -7.76
CA LEU A 230 -3.84 -11.75 -6.57
C LEU A 230 -4.17 -13.26 -6.60
N ASN A 231 -4.33 -13.86 -5.42
CA ASN A 231 -4.72 -15.27 -5.22
C ASN A 231 -3.64 -16.31 -5.57
N GLU A 232 -2.37 -15.92 -5.59
CA GLU A 232 -1.26 -16.84 -5.80
C GLU A 232 -0.50 -17.15 -4.50
N HIS A 233 0.80 -16.86 -4.47
CA HIS A 233 1.73 -17.27 -3.42
C HIS A 233 1.87 -16.27 -2.27
N ILE A 234 1.28 -15.08 -2.41
CA ILE A 234 1.38 -13.98 -1.44
C ILE A 234 -0.02 -13.68 -0.88
N LEU A 235 -0.13 -13.70 0.44
CA LEU A 235 -1.34 -13.40 1.19
C LEU A 235 -1.27 -11.95 1.66
N PHE A 236 -2.23 -11.13 1.25
CA PHE A 236 -2.31 -9.74 1.64
C PHE A 236 -3.29 -9.55 2.78
N SER A 237 -2.92 -8.70 3.73
CA SER A 237 -3.81 -8.25 4.80
C SER A 237 -3.86 -6.74 4.92
N GLY A 238 -5.00 -6.28 5.42
CA GLY A 238 -5.21 -4.93 5.87
C GLY A 238 -5.50 -4.89 7.36
N SER A 239 -5.58 -3.68 7.90
CA SER A 239 -5.97 -3.44 9.29
C SER A 239 -5.15 -4.27 10.27
N TRP A 240 -3.83 -4.33 10.06
CA TRP A 240 -2.88 -5.00 10.96
C TRP A 240 -3.11 -6.53 11.03
N GLY A 241 -3.62 -7.12 9.95
CA GLY A 241 -3.97 -8.54 9.88
C GLY A 241 -5.36 -8.87 10.43
N ARG A 242 -6.22 -7.87 10.67
CA ARG A 242 -7.64 -8.12 10.99
C ARG A 242 -8.46 -8.51 9.77
N GLU A 243 -8.00 -8.18 8.57
CA GLU A 243 -8.65 -8.60 7.34
C GLU A 243 -7.62 -9.21 6.39
N TRP A 244 -7.97 -10.33 5.77
CA TRP A 244 -7.11 -11.05 4.84
C TRP A 244 -7.83 -11.28 3.50
N TRP A 245 -7.06 -11.25 2.42
CA TRP A 245 -7.51 -11.70 1.12
C TRP A 245 -7.01 -13.13 0.89
N ILE A 246 -7.93 -14.09 0.90
CA ILE A 246 -7.62 -15.53 0.83
C ILE A 246 -8.53 -16.18 -0.21
N ASN A 247 -7.94 -16.84 -1.21
CA ASN A 247 -8.65 -17.60 -2.24
C ASN A 247 -9.83 -16.82 -2.87
N GLY A 248 -9.59 -15.56 -3.25
CA GLY A 248 -10.58 -14.70 -3.89
C GLY A 248 -11.62 -14.09 -2.96
N ASN A 249 -11.49 -14.26 -1.64
CA ASN A 249 -12.46 -13.79 -0.67
C ASN A 249 -11.81 -12.92 0.41
N LYS A 250 -12.57 -11.93 0.89
CA LYS A 250 -12.22 -11.14 2.06
C LYS A 250 -12.65 -11.89 3.33
N VAL A 251 -11.72 -12.07 4.25
CA VAL A 251 -11.92 -12.69 5.57
C VAL A 251 -11.66 -11.64 6.63
N VAL A 252 -12.65 -11.37 7.51
CA VAL A 252 -12.53 -10.37 8.58
C VAL A 252 -12.57 -11.00 9.97
N HIS A 253 -11.66 -10.53 10.84
CA HIS A 253 -11.53 -10.83 12.27
C HIS A 253 -12.04 -9.63 13.09
N ASP A 254 -13.32 -9.70 13.43
CA ASP A 254 -14.08 -8.71 14.19
C ASP A 254 -13.99 -8.93 15.71
N ASP A 255 -13.05 -9.77 16.18
CA ASP A 255 -12.84 -10.03 17.60
C ASP A 255 -12.66 -8.72 18.39
N GLY A 256 -13.56 -8.50 19.35
CA GLY A 256 -13.62 -7.31 20.22
C GLY A 256 -14.47 -6.16 19.69
N ILE A 257 -15.02 -6.24 18.47
CA ILE A 257 -15.78 -5.17 17.85
C ILE A 257 -17.27 -5.50 17.91
N SER A 258 -18.09 -4.62 18.48
CA SER A 258 -19.55 -4.82 18.47
C SER A 258 -20.12 -4.59 17.08
N MET A 259 -21.21 -5.29 16.75
CA MET A 259 -21.95 -5.07 15.50
C MET A 259 -22.40 -3.60 15.35
N GLU A 260 -22.79 -2.99 16.47
CA GLU A 260 -23.13 -1.56 16.53
C GLU A 260 -21.93 -0.68 16.13
N GLY A 261 -20.75 -0.93 16.69
CA GLY A 261 -19.54 -0.19 16.37
C GLY A 261 -19.08 -0.37 14.93
N PHE A 262 -19.15 -1.61 14.41
CA PHE A 262 -18.83 -1.89 13.02
C PHE A 262 -19.75 -1.12 12.06
N ASN A 263 -21.05 -1.13 12.31
CA ASN A 263 -22.04 -0.39 11.50
C ASN A 263 -21.90 1.13 11.65
N ALA A 264 -21.56 1.62 12.85
CA ALA A 264 -21.34 3.04 13.09
C ALA A 264 -20.13 3.57 12.30
N LEU A 265 -19.02 2.81 12.26
CA LEU A 265 -17.87 3.15 11.42
C LEU A 265 -18.21 3.16 9.94
N GLU A 266 -19.03 2.21 9.48
CA GLU A 266 -19.45 2.16 8.07
C GLU A 266 -20.31 3.37 7.69
N GLN A 267 -21.24 3.76 8.56
CA GLN A 267 -22.03 4.98 8.36
C GLN A 267 -21.15 6.23 8.36
N LEU A 268 -20.16 6.30 9.27
CA LEU A 268 -19.23 7.42 9.32
C LEU A 268 -18.39 7.49 8.05
N ASN A 269 -17.83 6.37 7.60
CA ASN A 269 -17.07 6.30 6.36
C ASN A 269 -17.89 6.85 5.18
N ASN A 270 -19.14 6.39 5.01
CA ASN A 270 -20.01 6.90 3.94
C ASN A 270 -20.29 8.40 4.06
N LYS A 271 -20.56 8.91 5.26
CA LYS A 271 -20.74 10.35 5.49
C LYS A 271 -19.47 11.14 5.18
N MET A 272 -18.30 10.63 5.54
CA MET A 272 -17.03 11.29 5.28
C MET A 272 -16.67 11.29 3.78
N GLN A 273 -16.92 10.18 3.09
CA GLN A 273 -16.80 10.10 1.64
C GLN A 273 -17.72 11.12 0.96
N ASN A 274 -18.99 11.20 1.35
CA ASN A 274 -19.89 12.22 0.78
C ASN A 274 -19.40 13.65 1.08
N LEU A 275 -18.92 13.90 2.31
CA LEU A 275 -18.44 15.21 2.73
C LEU A 275 -17.28 15.72 1.86
N ILE A 276 -16.31 14.87 1.53
CA ILE A 276 -15.18 15.30 0.68
C ILE A 276 -15.58 15.52 -0.79
N HIS A 277 -16.64 14.89 -1.26
CA HIS A 277 -17.16 15.10 -2.62
C HIS A 277 -18.06 16.35 -2.69
N GLU A 278 -18.85 16.61 -1.66
CA GLU A 278 -19.81 17.72 -1.60
C GLU A 278 -19.13 19.05 -1.25
N ASN A 279 -18.01 19.01 -0.53
CA ASN A 279 -17.26 20.21 -0.14
C ASN A 279 -15.90 20.28 -0.85
N ALA A 280 -15.79 21.22 -1.81
CA ALA A 280 -14.58 21.44 -2.60
C ALA A 280 -13.33 21.78 -1.75
N ASP A 281 -13.49 22.39 -0.57
CA ASP A 281 -12.36 22.63 0.33
C ASP A 281 -11.79 21.32 0.89
N PHE A 282 -12.66 20.33 1.10
CA PHE A 282 -12.32 19.07 1.74
C PHE A 282 -11.91 17.98 0.77
N SER A 283 -12.14 18.13 -0.54
CA SER A 283 -11.76 17.14 -1.55
C SER A 283 -10.26 16.80 -1.53
N GLN A 284 -9.41 17.76 -1.14
CA GLN A 284 -7.97 17.54 -1.00
C GLN A 284 -7.62 16.45 0.03
N PHE A 285 -8.45 16.27 1.07
CA PHE A 285 -8.20 15.26 2.11
C PHE A 285 -8.32 13.83 1.59
N ALA A 286 -8.81 13.61 0.36
CA ALA A 286 -8.68 12.32 -0.31
C ALA A 286 -7.23 11.94 -0.64
N LEU A 287 -6.33 12.93 -0.76
CA LEU A 287 -4.92 12.78 -1.11
C LEU A 287 -3.97 13.24 0.00
N VAL A 288 -4.46 13.82 1.09
CA VAL A 288 -3.61 14.23 2.22
C VAL A 288 -3.23 13.01 3.05
N GLY A 289 -1.93 12.66 3.05
CA GLY A 289 -1.38 11.61 3.91
C GLY A 289 -2.08 10.26 3.69
N SER A 290 -2.69 9.71 4.75
CA SER A 290 -3.45 8.46 4.68
C SER A 290 -4.76 8.56 3.89
N GLY A 291 -5.27 9.77 3.64
CA GLY A 291 -6.59 9.96 3.03
C GLY A 291 -7.71 9.60 4.00
N ILE A 292 -8.80 8.99 3.52
CA ILE A 292 -9.82 8.37 4.37
C ILE A 292 -9.66 6.85 4.28
N GLN A 293 -9.28 6.20 5.37
CA GLN A 293 -9.04 4.76 5.43
C GLN A 293 -10.02 4.07 6.38
N ARG A 294 -10.93 3.28 5.81
CA ARG A 294 -11.83 2.40 6.57
C ARG A 294 -11.12 1.10 6.95
N LYS A 295 -10.37 1.14 8.05
CA LYS A 295 -9.79 -0.05 8.69
C LYS A 295 -10.89 -0.82 9.43
N VAL A 296 -10.67 -2.08 9.83
CA VAL A 296 -11.71 -2.94 10.45
C VAL A 296 -12.29 -2.34 11.74
N ASP A 297 -11.44 -1.83 12.64
CA ASP A 297 -11.81 -1.35 13.99
C ASP A 297 -11.81 0.18 14.13
N ARG A 298 -11.47 0.91 13.07
CA ARG A 298 -11.36 2.37 13.08
C ARG A 298 -11.48 3.01 11.70
N LEU A 299 -11.71 4.31 11.68
CA LEU A 299 -11.58 5.17 10.51
C LEU A 299 -10.38 6.09 10.75
N THR A 300 -9.35 6.00 9.90
CA THR A 300 -8.19 6.91 9.95
C THR A 300 -8.37 7.98 8.90
N LEU A 301 -8.15 9.24 9.27
CA LEU A 301 -8.30 10.39 8.40
C LEU A 301 -7.02 11.23 8.41
N GLY A 302 -6.40 11.40 7.25
CA GLY A 302 -5.31 12.34 7.04
C GLY A 302 -5.81 13.76 7.18
N ILE A 303 -5.12 14.56 8.00
CA ILE A 303 -5.48 15.96 8.29
C ILE A 303 -4.36 16.94 7.94
N GLN A 304 -3.15 16.44 7.67
CA GLN A 304 -1.98 17.21 7.30
C GLN A 304 -0.98 16.35 6.51
N THR A 305 -0.11 16.99 5.72
CA THR A 305 1.01 16.35 5.03
C THR A 305 2.31 16.50 5.84
N VAL A 306 3.29 15.63 5.59
CA VAL A 306 4.63 15.73 6.23
C VAL A 306 5.35 17.06 5.95
N CYS A 307 4.94 17.78 4.92
CA CYS A 307 5.49 19.09 4.54
C CYS A 307 4.63 20.27 4.99
N ASN A 308 3.59 20.03 5.79
CA ASN A 308 2.68 21.04 6.34
C ASN A 308 1.97 21.88 5.25
N HIS A 309 1.48 21.23 4.19
CA HIS A 309 0.86 21.90 3.04
C HIS A 309 -0.61 22.29 3.25
N VAL A 310 -1.32 21.65 4.19
CA VAL A 310 -2.72 21.98 4.47
C VAL A 310 -2.77 23.18 5.41
N PRO A 311 -3.51 24.25 5.09
CA PRO A 311 -3.69 25.36 6.03
C PRO A 311 -4.28 24.88 7.36
N GLU A 312 -3.72 25.32 8.49
CA GLU A 312 -4.13 24.87 9.84
C GLU A 312 -5.64 25.08 10.08
N GLU A 313 -6.18 26.25 9.73
CA GLU A 313 -7.60 26.55 9.84
C GLU A 313 -8.47 25.56 9.05
N LEU A 314 -8.01 25.11 7.88
CA LEU A 314 -8.73 24.14 7.08
C LEU A 314 -8.70 22.75 7.72
N SER A 315 -7.55 22.35 8.27
CA SER A 315 -7.42 21.09 9.02
C SER A 315 -8.35 21.06 10.23
N ILE A 316 -8.42 22.16 10.99
CA ILE A 316 -9.33 22.31 12.13
C ILE A 316 -10.80 22.20 11.68
N ARG A 317 -11.20 22.93 10.64
CA ARG A 317 -12.58 22.85 10.09
C ARG A 317 -12.95 21.43 9.66
N TYR A 318 -12.01 20.70 9.07
CA TYR A 318 -12.23 19.32 8.66
C TYR A 318 -12.41 18.38 9.87
N GLN A 319 -11.57 18.52 10.90
CA GLN A 319 -11.71 17.75 12.14
C GLN A 319 -13.01 18.06 12.90
N GLU A 320 -13.46 19.31 12.89
CA GLU A 320 -14.76 19.70 13.46
C GLU A 320 -15.91 19.06 12.68
N ALA A 321 -15.84 19.03 11.35
CA ALA A 321 -16.82 18.34 10.52
C ALA A 321 -16.85 16.83 10.79
N VAL A 322 -15.69 16.19 11.03
CA VAL A 322 -15.63 14.78 11.46
C VAL A 322 -16.40 14.58 12.77
N LYS A 323 -16.15 15.43 13.78
CA LYS A 323 -16.84 15.35 15.09
C LYS A 323 -18.34 15.58 14.96
N GLU A 324 -18.77 16.47 14.06
CA GLU A 324 -20.18 16.68 13.75
C GLU A 324 -20.82 15.40 13.19
N LYS A 325 -20.21 14.78 12.17
CA LYS A 325 -20.71 13.53 11.57
C LYS A 325 -20.70 12.36 12.56
N MET A 326 -19.73 12.31 13.46
CA MET A 326 -19.75 11.36 14.58
C MET A 326 -20.96 11.58 15.48
N ASN A 327 -21.24 12.82 15.87
CA ASN A 327 -22.36 13.15 16.76
C ASN A 327 -23.73 12.91 16.11
N GLU A 328 -23.83 12.98 14.77
CA GLU A 328 -25.03 12.56 14.04
C GLU A 328 -25.31 11.05 14.14
N ILE A 329 -24.27 10.23 14.26
CA ILE A 329 -24.37 8.76 14.29
C ILE A 329 -24.45 8.23 15.72
N ASP A 330 -23.61 8.75 16.61
CA ASP A 330 -23.51 8.36 18.02
C ASP A 330 -23.60 9.61 18.93
N PRO A 331 -24.82 10.17 19.12
CA PRO A 331 -25.02 11.38 19.91
C PRO A 331 -24.62 11.22 21.38
N ASP A 332 -24.70 9.99 21.90
CA ASP A 332 -24.38 9.65 23.28
C ASP A 332 -22.87 9.39 23.49
N LYS A 333 -22.07 9.33 22.41
CA LYS A 333 -20.62 9.08 22.42
C LYS A 333 -20.23 7.79 23.14
N LYS A 334 -21.04 6.74 22.94
CA LYS A 334 -20.86 5.44 23.63
C LYS A 334 -20.06 4.45 22.79
N VAL A 335 -20.05 4.62 21.48
CA VAL A 335 -19.61 3.65 20.49
C VAL A 335 -18.36 4.14 19.77
N LEU A 336 -18.38 5.39 19.30
CA LEU A 336 -17.29 5.99 18.53
C LEU A 336 -16.48 6.95 19.40
N ILE A 337 -15.15 6.78 19.40
CA ILE A 337 -14.22 7.60 20.15
C ILE A 337 -13.32 8.34 19.14
N PHE A 338 -13.27 9.67 19.24
CA PHE A 338 -12.37 10.50 18.44
C PHE A 338 -11.01 10.56 19.13
N ASP A 339 -9.98 10.08 18.45
CA ASP A 339 -8.60 10.06 18.91
C ASP A 339 -7.73 10.94 18.00
N PRO A 340 -7.21 12.08 18.49
CA PRO A 340 -6.25 12.89 17.74
C PRO A 340 -4.86 12.24 17.81
N SER A 341 -4.69 11.13 17.09
CA SER A 341 -3.56 10.22 17.24
C SER A 341 -2.21 10.87 16.92
N THR A 342 -2.14 11.72 15.88
CA THR A 342 -0.92 12.46 15.51
C THR A 342 -1.24 13.84 14.93
N GLU A 343 -0.18 14.62 14.61
CA GLU A 343 -0.32 15.88 13.87
C GLU A 343 -0.71 15.67 12.39
N LEU A 344 -0.51 14.46 11.85
CA LEU A 344 -0.76 14.13 10.45
C LEU A 344 -2.12 13.48 10.22
N GLU A 345 -2.62 12.75 11.22
CA GLU A 345 -3.87 12.00 11.13
C GLU A 345 -4.63 11.93 12.45
N VAL A 346 -5.94 11.81 12.32
CA VAL A 346 -6.86 11.52 13.42
C VAL A 346 -7.53 10.18 13.19
N GLU A 347 -7.88 9.48 14.26
CA GLU A 347 -8.59 8.22 14.19
C GLU A 347 -9.94 8.32 14.89
N VAL A 348 -10.93 7.63 14.33
CA VAL A 348 -12.20 7.35 15.01
C VAL A 348 -12.27 5.86 15.27
N VAL A 349 -12.12 5.47 16.54
CA VAL A 349 -12.03 4.07 16.96
C VAL A 349 -13.34 3.61 17.59
N VAL A 350 -13.67 2.33 17.42
CA VAL A 350 -14.77 1.73 18.21
C VAL A 350 -14.29 1.52 19.64
N GLY A 351 -15.10 1.94 20.62
CA GLY A 351 -14.84 1.67 22.03
C GLY A 351 -14.69 0.18 22.29
N ASN A 352 -13.45 -0.27 22.54
CA ASN A 352 -13.12 -1.68 22.64
C ASN A 352 -13.09 -2.14 24.10
N LYS A 353 -13.71 -3.29 24.40
CA LYS A 353 -13.58 -4.00 25.70
C LYS A 353 -12.60 -5.18 25.63
N GLY A 354 -12.05 -5.47 24.45
CA GLY A 354 -11.20 -6.63 24.17
C GLY A 354 -9.70 -6.33 24.21
N VAL A 355 -8.93 -7.32 23.77
CA VAL A 355 -7.47 -7.24 23.63
C VAL A 355 -7.10 -6.27 22.51
N VAL A 356 -6.08 -5.45 22.73
CA VAL A 356 -5.52 -4.56 21.71
C VAL A 356 -4.88 -5.42 20.61
N TRP A 357 -5.41 -5.32 19.39
CA TRP A 357 -4.91 -6.07 18.25
C TRP A 357 -3.67 -5.43 17.67
N ASN A 358 -2.66 -6.24 17.37
CA ASN A 358 -1.42 -5.84 16.72
C ASN A 358 -1.05 -6.79 15.55
N LYS A 359 0.00 -6.45 14.78
CA LYS A 359 0.47 -7.27 13.66
C LYS A 359 0.84 -8.70 14.08
N GLY A 360 1.32 -8.90 15.31
CA GLY A 360 1.58 -10.24 15.86
C GLY A 360 0.31 -11.10 15.98
N ASN A 361 -0.84 -10.51 16.29
CA ASN A 361 -2.13 -11.21 16.24
C ASN A 361 -2.49 -11.59 14.80
N GLY A 362 -2.25 -10.70 13.85
CA GLY A 362 -2.40 -10.96 12.42
C GLY A 362 -1.60 -12.16 11.94
N VAL A 363 -0.30 -12.21 12.30
CA VAL A 363 0.60 -13.34 11.98
C VAL A 363 0.10 -14.64 12.60
N ALA A 364 -0.27 -14.64 13.89
CA ALA A 364 -0.81 -15.82 14.55
C ALA A 364 -2.07 -16.33 13.82
N LYS A 365 -2.94 -15.41 13.41
CA LYS A 365 -4.22 -15.77 12.81
C LYS A 365 -4.09 -16.35 11.42
N ILE A 366 -3.19 -15.83 10.58
CA ILE A 366 -3.01 -16.38 9.24
C ILE A 366 -2.39 -17.79 9.28
N VAL A 367 -1.44 -18.03 10.19
CA VAL A 367 -0.85 -19.37 10.37
C VAL A 367 -1.91 -20.38 10.83
N GLU A 368 -2.78 -19.98 11.76
CA GLU A 368 -3.92 -20.78 12.22
C GLU A 368 -4.89 -21.12 11.06
N ILE A 369 -5.26 -20.13 10.25
CA ILE A 369 -6.18 -20.30 9.10
C ILE A 369 -5.62 -21.29 8.07
N LEU A 370 -4.32 -21.24 7.83
CA LEU A 370 -3.65 -22.14 6.88
C LEU A 370 -3.36 -23.52 7.48
N HIS A 371 -3.72 -23.77 8.75
CA HIS A 371 -3.41 -24.99 9.47
C HIS A 371 -1.91 -25.32 9.48
N ASP A 372 -1.06 -24.30 9.57
CA ASP A 372 0.39 -24.44 9.69
C ASP A 372 0.86 -24.08 11.11
N THR A 373 2.17 -24.05 11.33
CA THR A 373 2.78 -23.67 12.60
C THR A 373 3.99 -22.77 12.38
N LEU A 374 4.21 -21.86 13.32
CA LEU A 374 5.47 -21.12 13.44
C LEU A 374 6.51 -21.92 14.21
N GLU A 375 6.12 -22.97 14.94
CA GLU A 375 7.04 -23.79 15.74
C GLU A 375 8.15 -24.38 14.86
N GLY A 376 9.36 -24.37 15.41
CA GLY A 376 10.56 -24.86 14.74
C GLY A 376 10.49 -26.35 14.36
N PRO A 377 11.37 -26.82 13.45
CA PRO A 377 12.66 -26.21 13.11
C PRO A 377 12.69 -25.40 11.80
N GLY A 378 11.54 -24.93 11.29
CA GLY A 378 11.50 -24.14 10.06
C GLY A 378 11.96 -22.69 10.25
N ASN A 379 12.73 -22.13 9.32
CA ASN A 379 13.13 -20.72 9.37
C ASN A 379 11.92 -19.80 9.14
N VAL A 380 11.93 -18.64 9.82
CA VAL A 380 10.96 -17.56 9.61
C VAL A 380 11.72 -16.25 9.42
N LEU A 381 11.47 -15.56 8.30
CA LEU A 381 11.98 -14.22 8.03
C LEU A 381 10.87 -13.21 8.25
N ILE A 382 11.17 -12.17 9.03
CA ILE A 382 10.29 -11.03 9.23
C ILE A 382 11.01 -9.78 8.73
N CYS A 383 10.32 -8.98 7.91
CA CYS A 383 10.77 -7.64 7.53
C CYS A 383 9.78 -6.59 8.03
N GLY A 384 10.30 -5.45 8.50
CA GLY A 384 9.49 -4.31 8.92
C GLY A 384 10.36 -3.09 9.20
N ASP A 385 9.81 -1.89 9.15
CA ASP A 385 10.56 -0.64 9.21
C ASP A 385 10.23 0.21 10.46
N THR A 386 9.16 -0.14 11.18
CA THR A 386 8.67 0.62 12.33
C THR A 386 8.53 -0.21 13.61
N PHE A 387 8.29 0.48 14.73
CA PHE A 387 7.95 -0.18 16.00
C PHE A 387 6.66 -1.01 15.93
N SER A 388 5.78 -0.75 14.96
CA SER A 388 4.53 -1.51 14.78
C SER A 388 4.78 -2.96 14.32
N ASP A 389 5.99 -3.25 13.86
CA ASP A 389 6.41 -4.55 13.32
C ASP A 389 7.03 -5.47 14.37
N LEU A 390 7.52 -4.90 15.48
CA LEU A 390 8.09 -5.67 16.59
C LEU A 390 7.15 -6.76 17.14
N PRO A 391 5.81 -6.56 17.24
CA PRO A 391 4.89 -7.62 17.62
C PRO A 391 4.92 -8.85 16.70
N MET A 392 5.25 -8.71 15.41
CA MET A 392 5.45 -9.87 14.52
C MET A 392 6.65 -10.69 14.97
N VAL A 393 7.78 -10.02 15.25
CA VAL A 393 9.01 -10.65 15.76
C VAL A 393 8.78 -11.32 17.09
N GLN A 394 8.14 -10.63 18.02
CA GLN A 394 7.81 -11.18 19.33
C GLN A 394 6.94 -12.44 19.22
N LYS A 395 5.94 -12.42 18.33
CA LYS A 395 5.06 -13.57 18.13
C LYS A 395 5.84 -14.81 17.66
N VAL A 396 6.73 -14.65 16.69
CA VAL A 396 7.53 -15.75 16.16
C VAL A 396 8.59 -16.21 17.16
N ALA A 397 9.30 -15.27 17.81
CA ALA A 397 10.36 -15.59 18.77
C ALA A 397 9.88 -16.39 20.00
N VAL A 398 8.60 -16.29 20.36
CA VAL A 398 7.98 -17.09 21.43
C VAL A 398 7.83 -18.55 21.03
N GLU A 399 7.61 -18.85 19.75
CA GLU A 399 7.32 -20.19 19.24
C GLU A 399 8.52 -20.82 18.51
N ASN A 400 9.47 -19.99 18.08
CA ASN A 400 10.59 -20.41 17.24
C ASN A 400 11.85 -19.61 17.56
N ASN A 401 12.91 -20.32 17.90
CA ASN A 401 14.23 -19.77 18.20
C ASN A 401 15.09 -19.48 16.95
N GLN A 402 14.59 -19.76 15.75
CA GLN A 402 15.23 -19.49 14.46
C GLN A 402 14.49 -18.38 13.67
N VAL A 403 14.25 -17.25 14.34
CA VAL A 403 13.72 -16.06 13.66
C VAL A 403 14.85 -15.21 13.10
N CYS A 404 14.73 -14.82 11.84
CA CYS A 404 15.54 -13.76 11.24
C CYS A 404 14.69 -12.50 11.13
N PHE A 405 15.24 -11.36 11.54
CA PHE A 405 14.58 -10.07 11.42
C PHE A 405 15.44 -9.12 10.61
N CYS A 406 14.84 -8.50 9.61
CA CYS A 406 15.43 -7.44 8.81
C CYS A 406 14.66 -6.15 9.10
N PHE A 407 15.36 -5.12 9.57
CA PHE A 407 14.81 -3.81 9.91
C PHE A 407 15.33 -2.74 8.96
#